data_AF-A0A1Q3CD88-F1
#
_entry.id   AF-A0A1Q3CD88-F1
#
_cell.length_a   1.000
_cell.length_b   1.000
_cell.length_c   1.000
_cell.angle_alpha   90.00
_cell.angle_beta   90.00
_cell.angle_gamma   90.00
#
_symmetry.space_group_name_H-M   'P 1'
#
loop_
_entity.id
_entity.type
_entity.pdbx_description
1 polymer ?
#
loop_
_entity_poly.entity_id
_entity_poly.type
_entity_poly.pdbx_seq_one_letter_code
_entity_poly.pdbx_strand_id
1 'polypeptide(L)'
;IMRQRRIEIGALTLTSVEVKFQIDTETDDPLDIGMYQIREADQMVEEFILAANVSIAKQILKHFPPCSLLRHHPTLTREMLEPLLRTATAVGLNLDVSSSKALADSLDQVVGDDPYFNKLIQILATRCMTQ
;
A
#
# COMPACT_ATOMS: atom_id res chain seq x y z
N ILE A 1 11.45 11.48 -8.51
CA ILE A 1 11.44 10.93 -9.91
C ILE A 1 10.98 9.47 -9.94
N MET A 2 11.65 8.53 -9.25
CA MET A 2 11.26 7.09 -9.27
C MET A 2 9.82 6.85 -8.80
N ARG A 3 9.49 7.37 -7.60
CA ARG A 3 8.13 7.32 -7.04
C ARG A 3 7.08 7.87 -8.00
N GLN A 4 7.34 9.05 -8.58
CA GLN A 4 6.44 9.69 -9.53
C GLN A 4 6.13 8.79 -10.74
N ARG A 5 7.17 8.20 -11.35
CA ARG A 5 6.99 7.25 -12.46
C ARG A 5 6.18 6.02 -12.05
N ARG A 6 6.38 5.53 -10.82
CA ARG A 6 5.67 4.38 -10.27
C ARG A 6 4.17 4.69 -10.07
N ILE A 7 3.84 5.86 -9.56
CA ILE A 7 2.45 6.34 -9.44
C ILE A 7 1.82 6.52 -10.82
N GLU A 8 2.55 7.08 -11.78
CA GLU A 8 2.06 7.29 -13.15
C GLU A 8 1.64 6.00 -13.85
N ILE A 9 2.36 4.90 -13.62
CA ILE A 9 2.01 3.56 -14.15
C ILE A 9 0.96 2.82 -13.32
N GLY A 10 0.36 3.46 -12.32
CA GLY A 10 -0.78 2.92 -11.56
C GLY A 10 -0.41 2.12 -10.32
N ALA A 11 0.74 2.42 -9.69
CA ALA A 11 1.04 1.84 -8.39
C ALA A 11 0.20 2.48 -7.28
N LEU A 12 -0.35 1.62 -6.43
CA LEU A 12 -1.11 2.02 -5.26
C LEU A 12 -0.14 2.32 -4.10
N THR A 13 -0.34 3.47 -3.43
CA THR A 13 0.28 3.76 -2.13
C THR A 13 -0.81 3.63 -1.08
N LEU A 14 -0.93 2.45 -0.48
CA LEU A 14 -1.93 2.20 0.55
C LEU A 14 -1.33 2.40 1.93
N THR A 15 -2.02 3.15 2.78
CA THR A 15 -1.61 3.34 4.16
C THR A 15 -1.81 2.07 4.97
N SER A 16 -0.76 1.62 5.66
CA SER A 16 -0.83 0.65 6.76
C SER A 16 -0.58 1.40 8.07
N VAL A 17 -1.37 1.09 9.11
CA VAL A 17 -1.16 1.64 10.44
C VAL A 17 -0.17 0.76 11.16
N GLU A 18 1.04 1.27 11.35
CA GLU A 18 2.08 0.61 12.13
C GLU A 18 2.23 1.29 13.49
N VAL A 19 2.22 0.45 14.53
CA VAL A 19 2.33 0.87 15.93
C VAL A 19 3.72 0.51 16.43
N LYS A 20 4.35 1.44 17.14
CA LYS A 20 5.66 1.27 17.77
C LYS A 20 5.52 1.34 19.29
N PHE A 21 5.92 0.27 19.97
CA PHE A 21 6.00 0.22 21.42
C PHE A 21 7.31 0.86 21.90
N GLN A 22 7.23 1.69 22.92
CA GLN A 22 8.38 2.08 23.73
C GLN A 22 8.50 1.09 24.87
N ILE A 23 9.64 0.42 24.97
CA ILE A 23 9.91 -0.61 25.96
C ILE A 23 10.93 -0.07 26.95
N ASP A 24 10.73 -0.34 28.24
CA ASP A 24 11.71 -0.06 29.26
C ASP A 24 12.93 -0.96 29.08
N THR A 25 14.11 -0.36 29.00
CA THR A 25 15.37 -1.07 28.76
C THR A 25 15.83 -1.92 29.94
N GLU A 26 15.27 -1.73 31.14
CA GLU A 26 15.64 -2.49 32.34
C GLU A 26 14.66 -3.63 32.66
N THR A 27 13.36 -3.40 32.47
CA THR A 27 12.30 -4.36 32.84
C THR A 27 11.74 -5.14 31.64
N ASP A 28 12.05 -4.71 30.41
CA ASP A 28 11.43 -5.18 29.16
C ASP A 28 9.89 -4.97 29.09
N ASP A 29 9.32 -4.17 29.99
CA ASP A 29 7.89 -3.86 30.02
C ASP A 29 7.53 -2.71 29.03
N PRO A 30 6.34 -2.73 28.40
CA PRO A 30 5.90 -1.67 27.51
C PRO A 30 5.50 -0.42 28.32
N LEU A 31 6.14 0.71 28.02
CA LEU A 31 5.89 2.01 28.64
C LEU A 31 4.83 2.83 27.91
N ASP A 32 4.93 2.88 26.58
CA ASP A 32 4.09 3.74 25.75
C ASP A 32 3.89 3.17 24.35
N ILE A 33 2.86 3.67 23.66
CA ILE A 33 2.45 3.24 22.33
C ILE A 33 2.38 4.47 21.43
N GLY A 34 3.24 4.50 20.41
CA GLY A 34 3.27 5.55 19.39
C GLY A 34 2.90 5.03 18.00
N MET A 35 2.48 5.93 17.12
CA MET A 35 2.36 5.64 15.69
C MET A 35 3.74 5.73 15.02
N TYR A 36 4.07 4.76 14.17
CA TYR A 36 5.26 4.84 13.35
C TYR A 36 5.11 5.94 12.29
N GLN A 37 6.09 6.84 12.20
CA GLN A 37 6.09 7.93 11.23
C GLN A 37 7.07 7.62 10.10
N ILE A 38 6.55 7.55 8.88
CA ILE A 38 7.35 7.38 7.67
C ILE A 38 7.99 8.73 7.31
N ARG A 39 9.31 8.76 7.18
CA ARG A 39 10.07 9.95 6.77
C ARG A 39 10.40 9.87 5.28
N GLU A 40 10.79 10.99 4.69
CA GLU A 40 11.20 11.04 3.28
C GLU A 40 12.39 10.11 2.97
N ALA A 41 13.31 9.93 3.92
CA ALA A 41 14.42 9.00 3.79
C ALA A 41 13.93 7.54 3.67
N ASP A 42 12.90 7.17 4.43
CA ASP A 42 12.31 5.82 4.37
C ASP A 42 11.65 5.59 3.00
N GLN A 43 10.94 6.61 2.47
CA GLN A 43 10.36 6.57 1.12
C GLN A 43 11.43 6.48 0.02
N MET A 44 12.53 7.20 0.18
CA MET A 44 13.65 7.13 -0.77
C MET A 44 14.23 5.70 -0.81
N VAL A 45 14.48 5.12 0.36
CA VAL A 45 15.00 3.75 0.48
C VAL A 45 14.01 2.74 -0.12
N GLU A 46 12.71 2.90 0.11
CA GLU A 46 11.66 2.05 -0.48
C GLU A 46 11.77 1.99 -2.01
N GLU A 47 11.90 3.14 -2.68
CA GLU A 47 11.99 3.18 -4.15
C GLU A 47 13.25 2.50 -4.70
N PHE A 48 14.38 2.60 -3.99
CA PHE A 48 15.61 1.88 -4.38
C PHE A 48 15.49 0.37 -4.15
N ILE A 49 14.86 -0.06 -3.05
CA ILE A 49 14.59 -1.47 -2.79
C ILE A 49 13.68 -2.04 -3.89
N LEU A 50 12.62 -1.33 -4.27
CA LEU A 50 11.73 -1.73 -5.36
C LEU A 50 12.50 -1.87 -6.70
N ALA A 51 13.34 -0.89 -7.04
CA ALA A 51 14.14 -0.92 -8.26
C ALA A 51 15.14 -2.10 -8.27
N ALA A 52 15.77 -2.39 -7.14
CA ALA A 52 16.67 -3.52 -6.98
C ALA A 52 15.92 -4.86 -7.15
N ASN A 53 14.78 -5.02 -6.47
CA ASN A 53 13.95 -6.23 -6.55
C ASN A 53 13.48 -6.50 -7.98
N VAL A 54 12.99 -5.49 -8.69
CA VAL A 54 12.57 -5.63 -10.10
C VAL A 54 13.75 -6.01 -11.01
N SER A 55 14.93 -5.43 -10.77
CA SER A 55 16.13 -5.72 -11.57
C SER A 55 16.60 -7.17 -11.35
N ILE A 56 16.64 -7.62 -10.10
CA ILE A 56 17.01 -9.00 -9.75
C ILE A 56 15.97 -9.98 -10.29
N ALA A 57 14.67 -9.71 -10.13
CA ALA A 57 13.58 -10.55 -10.64
C ALA A 57 13.71 -10.78 -12.16
N LYS A 58 13.98 -9.72 -12.93
CA LYS A 58 14.23 -9.82 -14.38
C LYS A 58 15.46 -10.67 -14.69
N GLN A 59 16.53 -10.52 -13.91
CA GLN A 59 17.77 -11.25 -14.12
C GLN A 59 17.61 -12.74 -13.83
N ILE A 60 17.00 -13.12 -12.70
CA ILE A 60 16.80 -14.53 -12.34
C ILE A 60 15.82 -15.21 -13.29
N LEU A 61 14.75 -14.52 -13.72
CA LEU A 61 13.79 -15.06 -14.70
C LEU A 61 14.46 -15.30 -16.06
N LYS A 62 15.38 -14.42 -16.47
CA LYS A 62 16.13 -14.57 -17.73
C LYS A 62 17.09 -15.78 -17.71
N HIS A 63 17.78 -16.04 -16.60
CA HIS A 63 18.81 -17.09 -16.53
C HIS A 63 18.25 -18.43 -16.05
N PHE A 64 17.21 -18.41 -15.23
CA PHE A 64 16.59 -19.60 -14.65
C PHE A 64 15.05 -19.59 -14.85
N PRO A 65 14.52 -19.50 -16.09
CA PRO A 65 13.07 -19.45 -16.31
C PRO A 65 12.24 -20.55 -15.62
N PRO A 66 12.66 -21.83 -15.60
CA PRO A 66 11.82 -22.89 -15.02
C PRO A 66 11.86 -22.95 -13.48
N CYS A 67 12.82 -22.28 -12.83
CA CYS A 67 13.04 -22.37 -11.39
C CYS A 67 13.31 -21.04 -10.69
N SER A 68 12.96 -19.91 -11.33
CA SER A 68 13.04 -18.60 -10.70
C SER A 68 11.98 -18.45 -9.60
N LEU A 69 12.41 -18.15 -8.38
CA LEU A 69 11.51 -17.80 -7.29
C LEU A 69 11.05 -16.35 -7.46
N LEU A 70 9.76 -16.17 -7.77
CA LEU A 70 9.14 -14.86 -7.97
C LEU A 70 7.97 -14.65 -7.01
N ARG A 71 7.63 -13.39 -6.76
CA ARG A 71 6.45 -12.98 -6.01
C ARG A 71 5.48 -12.27 -6.95
N HIS A 72 4.22 -12.68 -6.93
CA HIS A 72 3.15 -12.12 -7.75
C HIS A 72 1.93 -11.84 -6.86
N HIS A 73 1.30 -10.68 -7.06
CA HIS A 73 0.02 -10.36 -6.45
C HIS A 73 -1.06 -10.50 -7.53
N PRO A 74 -2.09 -11.35 -7.34
CA PRO A 74 -3.13 -11.56 -8.33
C PRO A 74 -3.93 -10.28 -8.60
N THR A 75 -4.54 -10.20 -9.78
CA THR A 75 -5.43 -9.09 -10.13
C THR A 75 -6.67 -9.13 -9.24
N LEU A 76 -6.99 -8.00 -8.63
CA LEU A 76 -8.18 -7.86 -7.79
C LEU A 76 -9.43 -7.97 -8.65
N THR A 77 -10.38 -8.82 -8.23
CA THR A 77 -11.69 -8.87 -8.87
C THR A 77 -12.64 -7.89 -8.20
N ARG A 78 -13.71 -7.50 -8.90
CA ARG A 78 -14.71 -6.57 -8.37
C ARG A 78 -15.37 -7.13 -7.10
N GLU A 79 -15.60 -8.44 -7.06
CA GLU A 79 -16.21 -9.13 -5.92
C GLU A 79 -15.37 -8.99 -4.65
N MET A 80 -14.04 -8.98 -4.78
CA MET A 80 -13.14 -8.78 -3.64
C MET A 80 -13.19 -7.35 -3.09
N LEU A 81 -13.44 -6.38 -3.97
CA LEU A 81 -13.56 -4.96 -3.62
C LEU A 81 -15.00 -4.56 -3.24
N GLU A 82 -15.97 -5.45 -3.40
CA GLU A 82 -17.38 -5.19 -3.09
C GLU A 82 -17.61 -4.65 -1.66
N PRO A 83 -16.95 -5.17 -0.60
CA PRO A 83 -17.09 -4.61 0.74
C PRO A 83 -16.62 -3.15 0.84
N LEU A 84 -15.51 -2.82 0.17
CA LEU A 84 -15.00 -1.45 0.10
C LEU A 84 -15.97 -0.55 -0.67
N LEU A 85 -16.46 -1.01 -1.82
CA LEU A 85 -17.38 -0.25 -2.68
C LEU A 85 -18.70 0.07 -1.97
N ARG A 86 -19.27 -0.89 -1.26
CA ARG A 86 -20.49 -0.68 -0.45
C ARG A 86 -20.25 0.35 0.64
N THR A 87 -19.13 0.24 1.35
CA THR A 87 -18.77 1.17 2.42
C THR A 87 -18.56 2.58 1.87
N ALA A 88 -17.80 2.71 0.76
CA ALA A 88 -17.57 3.97 0.06
C ALA A 88 -18.88 4.61 -0.40
N THR A 89 -19.78 3.83 -1.02
CA THR A 89 -21.08 4.34 -1.49
C THR A 89 -21.95 4.82 -0.31
N ALA A 90 -21.93 4.12 0.82
CA ALA A 90 -22.68 4.52 2.01
C ALA A 90 -22.21 5.85 2.61
N VAL A 91 -20.94 6.21 2.42
CA VAL A 91 -20.38 7.52 2.82
C VAL A 91 -20.34 8.54 1.67
N GLY A 92 -21.02 8.26 0.55
CA GLY A 92 -21.15 9.17 -0.59
C GLY A 92 -19.92 9.24 -1.51
N LEU A 93 -19.01 8.28 -1.43
CA LEU A 93 -17.83 8.17 -2.29
C LEU A 93 -18.06 7.21 -3.44
N ASN A 94 -17.53 7.55 -4.61
CA ASN A 94 -17.50 6.68 -5.78
C ASN A 94 -16.05 6.33 -6.12
N LEU A 95 -15.67 5.06 -5.92
CA LEU A 95 -14.33 4.56 -6.22
C LEU A 95 -14.31 3.85 -7.57
N ASP A 96 -13.34 4.17 -8.41
CA ASP A 96 -13.17 3.53 -9.71
C ASP A 96 -12.24 2.33 -9.59
N VAL A 97 -12.77 1.13 -9.80
CA VAL A 97 -12.04 -0.14 -9.71
C VAL A 97 -11.69 -0.73 -11.08
N SER A 98 -11.81 0.05 -12.15
CA SER A 98 -11.51 -0.40 -13.53
C SER A 98 -10.03 -0.75 -13.75
N SER A 99 -9.13 -0.12 -13.00
CA SER A 99 -7.69 -0.38 -13.03
C SER A 99 -7.03 0.03 -11.71
N SER A 100 -5.81 -0.44 -11.45
CA SER A 100 -5.05 -0.02 -10.26
C SER A 100 -4.76 1.49 -10.26
N LYS A 101 -4.56 2.09 -11.44
CA LYS A 101 -4.39 3.53 -11.60
C LYS A 101 -5.68 4.29 -11.27
N ALA A 102 -6.81 3.88 -11.85
CA ALA A 102 -8.09 4.51 -11.57
C ALA A 102 -8.49 4.39 -10.08
N LEU A 103 -8.16 3.26 -9.46
CA LEU A 103 -8.34 3.08 -8.02
C LEU A 103 -7.44 4.01 -7.22
N ALA A 104 -6.15 4.13 -7.57
CA ALA A 104 -5.22 5.05 -6.92
C ALA A 104 -5.72 6.51 -7.04
N ASP A 105 -6.04 6.92 -8.26
CA ASP A 105 -6.50 8.28 -8.56
C ASP A 105 -7.82 8.58 -7.81
N SER A 106 -8.78 7.66 -7.80
CA SER A 106 -10.05 7.85 -7.08
C SER A 106 -9.88 7.88 -5.55
N LEU A 107 -8.95 7.10 -4.99
CA LEU A 107 -8.60 7.15 -3.56
C LEU A 107 -7.90 8.46 -3.18
N ASP A 108 -7.05 9.01 -4.04
CA ASP A 108 -6.36 10.28 -3.81
C ASP A 108 -7.32 11.49 -3.85
N GLN A 109 -8.44 11.38 -4.59
CA GLN A 109 -9.49 12.40 -4.64
C GLN A 109 -10.48 12.33 -3.46
N VAL A 110 -10.37 11.33 -2.57
CA VAL A 110 -11.24 11.25 -1.39
C VAL A 110 -10.86 12.35 -0.40
N VAL A 111 -11.70 13.38 -0.34
CA VAL A 111 -11.61 14.48 0.63
C VAL A 111 -12.76 14.35 1.62
N GLY A 112 -12.44 14.42 2.92
CA GLY A 112 -13.43 14.51 3.99
C GLY A 112 -13.06 15.64 4.95
N ASP A 113 -13.97 15.98 5.85
CA ASP A 113 -13.77 17.04 6.85
C ASP A 113 -12.61 16.71 7.80
N ASP A 114 -12.40 15.42 8.08
CA ASP A 114 -11.28 14.90 8.87
C ASP A 114 -10.14 14.43 7.94
N PRO A 115 -8.91 14.95 8.08
CA PRO A 115 -7.72 14.43 7.38
C PRO A 115 -7.47 12.93 7.56
N TYR A 116 -7.99 12.33 8.62
CA TYR A 116 -7.91 10.89 8.88
C TYR A 116 -8.88 10.06 8.02
N PHE A 117 -9.93 10.66 7.46
CA PHE A 117 -10.93 9.97 6.66
C PHE A 117 -10.34 9.29 5.43
N ASN A 118 -9.46 9.98 4.69
CA ASN A 118 -8.77 9.40 3.55
C ASN A 118 -7.93 8.17 3.97
N LYS A 119 -7.21 8.28 5.10
CA LYS A 119 -6.41 7.18 5.65
C LYS A 119 -7.28 5.98 6.01
N LEU A 120 -8.46 6.19 6.59
CA LEU A 120 -9.41 5.11 6.91
C LEU A 120 -9.85 4.35 5.66
N ILE A 121 -10.22 5.07 4.59
CA ILE A 121 -10.60 4.44 3.32
C ILE A 121 -9.43 3.65 2.72
N GLN A 122 -8.20 4.19 2.78
CA GLN A 122 -7.01 3.47 2.33
C GLN A 122 -6.74 2.20 3.17
N ILE A 123 -6.92 2.24 4.49
CA ILE A 123 -6.77 1.06 5.36
C ILE A 123 -7.81 -0.02 4.99
N LEU A 124 -9.06 0.39 4.73
CA LEU A 124 -10.10 -0.53 4.27
C LEU A 124 -9.74 -1.13 2.91
N ALA A 125 -9.20 -0.32 1.98
CA ALA A 125 -8.73 -0.80 0.69
C ALA A 125 -7.61 -1.83 0.84
N THR A 126 -6.62 -1.59 1.72
CA THR A 126 -5.55 -2.55 2.03
C THR A 126 -6.11 -3.90 2.48
N ARG A 127 -7.18 -3.91 3.28
CA ARG A 127 -7.81 -5.15 3.78
C ARG A 127 -8.55 -5.95 2.71
N CYS A 128 -8.95 -5.32 1.61
CA CYS A 128 -9.56 -6.00 0.47
C CYS A 128 -8.53 -6.59 -0.50
N MET A 129 -7.24 -6.28 -0.32
CA MET A 129 -6.15 -6.85 -1.11
C MET A 129 -5.89 -8.29 -0.67
N THR A 130 -5.85 -9.23 -1.61
CA THR A 130 -5.47 -10.63 -1.34
C THR A 130 -4.02 -10.75 -0.88
N GLN A 131 -3.72 -11.67 0.04
CA GLN A 131 -2.34 -12.03 0.35
C GLN A 131 -1.69 -12.80 -0.81
#